data_AF-A0A7Y5Q9L2-F1
#
_entry.id   AF-A0A7Y5Q9L2-F1
#
_cell.length_a   1.000
_cell.length_b   1.000
_cell.length_c   1.000
_cell.angle_alpha   90.00
_cell.angle_beta   90.00
_cell.angle_gamma   90.00
#
_symmetry.space_group_name_H-M   'P 1'
#
loop_
_entity.id
_entity.type
_entity.pdbx_description
1 polymer ?
#
loop_
_entity_poly.entity_id
_entity_poly.type
_entity_poly.pdbx_seq_one_letter_code
_entity_poly.pdbx_strand_id
1 'polypeptide(L)'
;LPELAAGNLSFEHGLADRPGGWSWATWSTTGTGRFEWSTDACDGQRSVALIGESGTPNLVAELANLKLPKPGVYTVTLKYKTQGEARPHLSFIAQPPNAEQQYDRSGQLPLSETWREATWSFTAPAGVSTGRFHVRNSGVGTVWYDAIAIIPPP
;
A
#
# COMPACT_ATOMS: atom_id res chain seq x y z
N LEU A 1 -12.88 -9.39 -19.27
CA LEU A 1 -13.06 -7.95 -19.08
C LEU A 1 -11.69 -7.40 -18.75
N PRO A 2 -11.10 -6.51 -19.55
CA PRO A 2 -9.71 -6.12 -19.34
C PRO A 2 -9.67 -5.28 -18.06
N GLU A 3 -8.96 -5.79 -17.05
CA GLU A 3 -8.41 -4.99 -15.96
C GLU A 3 -7.87 -3.70 -16.58
N LEU A 4 -8.53 -2.58 -16.33
CA LEU A 4 -7.87 -1.29 -16.51
C LEU A 4 -6.59 -1.37 -15.72
N ALA A 5 -5.45 -1.24 -16.41
CA ALA A 5 -4.14 -0.64 -16.07
C ALA A 5 -3.88 -0.05 -14.65
N ALA A 6 -4.51 -0.56 -13.61
CA ALA A 6 -4.50 -0.16 -12.21
C ALA A 6 -4.03 -1.40 -11.46
N GLY A 7 -2.72 -1.48 -11.24
CA GLY A 7 -2.04 -2.74 -10.96
C GLY A 7 -2.67 -3.53 -9.82
N ASN A 8 -3.27 -4.68 -10.16
CA ASN A 8 -3.59 -5.81 -9.27
C ASN A 8 -3.90 -5.39 -7.82
N LEU A 9 -4.90 -4.52 -7.67
CA LEU A 9 -5.24 -3.88 -6.39
C LEU A 9 -5.97 -4.82 -5.42
N SER A 10 -6.50 -5.93 -5.93
CA SER A 10 -7.04 -7.04 -5.16
C SER A 10 -6.02 -8.14 -4.87
N PHE A 11 -4.78 -8.01 -5.37
CA PHE A 11 -3.69 -8.97 -5.16
C PHE A 11 -3.93 -10.40 -5.67
N GLU A 12 -4.95 -10.66 -6.47
CA GLU A 12 -5.34 -12.02 -6.89
C GLU A 12 -4.40 -12.65 -7.93
N HIS A 13 -3.60 -11.84 -8.61
CA HIS A 13 -2.70 -12.30 -9.68
C HIS A 13 -1.24 -12.04 -9.34
N GLY A 14 -0.31 -12.86 -9.82
CA GLY A 14 1.10 -12.64 -9.49
C GLY A 14 2.08 -13.72 -9.88
N LEU A 15 3.28 -13.58 -9.35
CA LEU A 15 4.36 -14.57 -9.43
C LEU A 15 4.31 -15.45 -8.18
N ALA A 16 5.11 -16.51 -8.12
CA ALA A 16 5.05 -17.50 -7.04
C ALA A 16 5.13 -16.92 -5.60
N ASP A 17 5.80 -15.78 -5.41
CA ASP A 17 6.10 -15.19 -4.10
C ASP A 17 5.52 -13.78 -3.88
N ARG A 18 4.83 -13.19 -4.87
CA ARG A 18 4.31 -11.81 -4.77
C ARG A 18 3.20 -11.49 -5.76
N PRO A 19 2.30 -10.54 -5.43
CA PRO A 19 1.33 -10.04 -6.39
C PRO A 19 2.02 -9.32 -7.56
N GLY A 20 1.49 -9.52 -8.76
CA GLY A 20 2.00 -8.89 -9.96
C GLY A 20 1.88 -7.36 -9.87
N GLY A 21 2.89 -6.63 -10.35
CA GLY A 21 2.92 -5.16 -10.29
C GLY A 21 3.31 -4.58 -8.92
N TRP A 22 3.42 -5.41 -7.89
CA TRP A 22 3.85 -5.01 -6.55
C TRP A 22 5.30 -5.43 -6.27
N SER A 23 6.00 -4.62 -5.50
CA SER A 23 7.35 -4.91 -5.02
C SER A 23 7.45 -4.75 -3.51
N TRP A 24 8.43 -5.41 -2.91
CA TRP A 24 8.68 -5.39 -1.48
C TRP A 24 9.96 -4.63 -1.17
N ALA A 25 9.95 -3.82 -0.12
CA ALA A 25 11.15 -3.12 0.34
C ALA A 25 11.13 -2.90 1.86
N THR A 26 12.31 -2.93 2.47
CA THR A 26 12.50 -2.56 3.88
C THR A 26 13.25 -1.24 3.93
N TRP A 27 12.61 -0.19 4.46
CA TRP A 27 13.14 1.17 4.60
C TRP A 27 13.60 1.44 6.04
N SER A 28 14.18 0.44 6.70
CA SER A 28 14.77 0.53 8.03
C SER A 28 16.16 -0.08 8.03
N THR A 29 17.08 0.50 8.81
CA THR A 29 18.44 -0.04 9.02
C THR A 29 18.56 -0.87 10.30
N THR A 30 17.59 -0.75 11.21
CA THR A 30 17.62 -1.33 12.56
C THR A 30 16.44 -2.27 12.86
N GLY A 31 15.55 -2.47 11.90
CA GLY A 31 14.40 -3.36 12.04
C GLY A 31 14.36 -4.40 10.93
N THR A 32 13.84 -5.59 11.25
CA THR A 32 13.72 -6.72 10.32
C THR A 32 12.27 -7.11 10.13
N GLY A 33 11.99 -7.78 9.02
CA GLY A 33 10.70 -8.35 8.74
C GLY A 33 10.69 -9.04 7.38
N ARG A 34 9.51 -9.56 7.02
CA ARG A 34 9.29 -10.27 5.75
C ARG A 34 7.94 -9.91 5.16
N PHE A 35 7.70 -10.42 3.95
CA PHE A 35 6.49 -10.20 3.18
C PHE A 35 5.90 -11.55 2.81
N GLU A 36 4.57 -11.63 2.81
CA GLU A 36 3.87 -12.83 2.36
C GLU A 36 2.74 -12.45 1.41
N TRP A 37 2.65 -13.18 0.29
CA TRP A 37 1.47 -13.21 -0.54
C TRP A 37 0.47 -14.21 0.05
N SER A 38 -0.24 -13.73 1.07
CA SER A 38 -1.04 -14.49 2.01
C SER A 38 -2.29 -15.07 1.36
N THR A 39 -2.76 -16.23 1.84
CA THR A 39 -4.09 -16.80 1.51
C THR A 39 -5.17 -16.37 2.51
N ASP A 40 -4.80 -15.66 3.55
CA ASP A 40 -5.72 -15.05 4.51
C ASP A 40 -6.15 -13.70 3.95
N ALA A 41 -7.32 -13.67 3.30
CA ALA A 41 -7.84 -12.55 2.54
C ALA A 41 -9.17 -12.04 3.12
N CYS A 42 -9.48 -10.78 2.86
CA CYS A 42 -10.80 -10.20 3.13
C CYS A 42 -11.76 -10.59 2.01
N ASP A 43 -11.31 -10.35 0.78
CA ASP A 43 -12.06 -10.60 -0.44
C ASP A 43 -11.19 -11.47 -1.36
N GLY A 44 -11.78 -12.44 -2.05
CA GLY A 44 -11.02 -13.30 -2.95
C GLY A 44 -10.17 -14.35 -2.21
N GLN A 45 -8.97 -14.62 -2.72
CA GLN A 45 -8.08 -15.69 -2.23
C GLN A 45 -6.74 -15.18 -1.73
N ARG A 46 -6.38 -13.93 -2.02
CA ARG A 46 -5.04 -13.42 -1.74
C ARG A 46 -5.08 -12.05 -1.09
N SER A 47 -4.11 -11.81 -0.21
CA SER A 47 -3.82 -10.51 0.35
C SER A 47 -2.31 -10.33 0.48
N VAL A 48 -1.87 -9.13 0.91
CA VAL A 48 -0.47 -8.90 1.22
C VAL A 48 -0.27 -8.75 2.72
N ALA A 49 0.66 -9.51 3.28
CA ALA A 49 1.04 -9.41 4.67
C ALA A 49 2.45 -8.83 4.82
N LEU A 50 2.58 -7.81 5.65
CA LEU A 50 3.86 -7.18 6.01
C LEU A 50 4.14 -7.51 7.48
N ILE A 51 5.09 -8.41 7.73
CA ILE A 51 5.37 -8.93 9.07
C ILE A 51 6.67 -8.34 9.62
N GLY A 52 6.53 -7.40 10.57
CA GLY A 52 7.65 -6.87 11.33
C GLY A 52 8.08 -7.84 12.42
N GLU A 53 9.34 -8.21 12.44
CA GLU A 53 9.85 -9.28 13.31
C GLU A 53 10.62 -8.73 14.51
N SER A 54 11.44 -7.69 14.31
CA SER A 54 12.26 -7.12 15.38
C SER A 54 12.66 -5.67 15.14
N GLY A 55 13.07 -4.99 16.21
CA GLY A 55 13.58 -3.62 16.18
C GLY A 55 12.51 -2.60 15.78
N THR A 56 12.87 -1.68 14.89
CA THR A 56 11.97 -0.66 14.32
C THR A 56 11.76 -0.93 12.83
N PRO A 57 10.97 -1.95 12.46
CA PRO A 57 10.79 -2.32 11.07
C PRO A 57 10.13 -1.17 10.31
N ASN A 58 10.38 -1.07 9.01
CA ASN A 58 9.68 -0.17 8.11
C ASN A 58 9.48 -0.87 6.76
N LEU A 59 8.50 -1.77 6.74
CA LEU A 59 8.19 -2.62 5.61
C LEU A 59 7.26 -1.89 4.66
N VAL A 60 7.53 -2.05 3.36
CA VAL A 60 6.83 -1.37 2.27
C VAL A 60 6.45 -2.37 1.20
N ALA A 61 5.16 -2.41 0.88
CA ALA A 61 4.67 -2.99 -0.35
C ALA A 61 4.32 -1.85 -1.31
N GLU A 62 4.98 -1.80 -2.45
CA GLU A 62 4.91 -0.71 -3.41
C GLU A 62 4.21 -1.14 -4.68
N LEU A 63 3.16 -0.40 -5.05
CA LEU A 63 2.66 -0.35 -6.42
C LEU A 63 3.41 0.76 -7.16
N ALA A 64 4.36 0.35 -7.99
CA ALA A 64 5.12 1.27 -8.83
C ALA A 64 4.30 1.71 -10.05
N ASN A 65 4.55 2.93 -10.53
CA ASN A 65 3.92 3.48 -11.75
C ASN A 65 2.39 3.56 -11.70
N LEU A 66 1.80 3.82 -10.52
CA LEU A 66 0.38 4.14 -10.39
C LEU A 66 0.02 5.25 -11.38
N LYS A 67 -0.88 4.98 -12.32
CA LYS A 67 -1.29 5.94 -13.34
C LYS A 67 -2.15 7.03 -12.72
N LEU A 68 -1.80 8.28 -13.02
CA LEU A 68 -2.48 9.48 -12.54
C LEU A 68 -3.00 10.26 -13.75
N PRO A 69 -4.21 9.94 -14.26
CA PRO A 69 -4.72 10.52 -15.49
C PRO A 69 -4.94 12.04 -15.42
N LYS A 70 -5.09 12.60 -14.22
CA LYS A 70 -5.24 14.04 -13.98
C LYS A 70 -4.76 14.43 -12.58
N PRO A 71 -4.39 15.70 -12.36
CA PRO A 71 -4.10 16.20 -11.03
C PRO A 71 -5.35 16.30 -10.15
N GLY A 72 -5.16 16.41 -8.85
CA GLY A 72 -6.21 16.60 -7.85
C GLY A 72 -6.19 15.53 -6.77
N VAL A 73 -7.24 15.53 -5.94
CA VAL A 73 -7.34 14.63 -4.78
C VAL A 73 -7.86 13.27 -5.21
N TYR A 74 -7.06 12.22 -4.96
CA TYR A 74 -7.46 10.83 -5.14
C TYR A 74 -7.92 10.26 -3.80
N THR A 75 -9.00 9.49 -3.81
CA THR A 75 -9.49 8.78 -2.62
C THR A 75 -9.09 7.32 -2.69
N VAL A 76 -8.48 6.82 -1.63
CA VAL A 76 -8.11 5.43 -1.43
C VAL A 76 -9.07 4.80 -0.43
N THR A 77 -9.67 3.68 -0.79
CA THR A 77 -10.33 2.76 0.17
C THR A 77 -9.61 1.42 0.16
N LEU A 78 -9.60 0.74 1.30
CA LEU A 78 -8.99 -0.59 1.43
C LEU A 78 -9.53 -1.34 2.64
N LYS A 79 -9.30 -2.65 2.66
CA LYS A 79 -9.48 -3.51 3.83
C LYS A 79 -8.12 -3.83 4.44
N TYR A 80 -8.05 -3.83 5.77
CA TYR A 80 -6.84 -4.21 6.48
C TYR A 80 -7.20 -4.91 7.79
N LYS A 81 -6.24 -5.68 8.29
CA LYS A 81 -6.25 -6.22 9.64
C LYS A 81 -4.83 -6.27 10.18
N THR A 82 -4.69 -6.38 11.48
CA THR A 82 -3.42 -6.30 12.19
C THR A 82 -3.32 -7.36 13.28
N GLN A 83 -2.10 -7.73 13.64
CA GLN A 83 -1.79 -8.55 14.79
C GLN A 83 -0.56 -7.99 15.52
N GLY A 84 -0.57 -8.05 16.86
CA GLY A 84 0.54 -7.56 17.69
C GLY A 84 0.64 -6.04 17.69
N GLU A 85 1.87 -5.52 17.74
CA GLU A 85 2.18 -4.08 17.82
C GLU A 85 2.38 -3.41 16.45
N ALA A 86 1.72 -3.95 15.42
CA ALA A 86 1.88 -3.50 14.05
C ALA A 86 1.58 -1.99 13.92
N ARG A 87 2.19 -1.29 12.95
CA ARG A 87 1.92 0.14 12.73
C ARG A 87 1.47 0.37 11.29
N PRO A 88 0.21 0.01 10.97
CA PRO A 88 -0.32 0.11 9.62
C PRO A 88 -0.43 1.57 9.18
N HIS A 89 0.01 1.88 7.97
CA HIS A 89 -0.22 3.19 7.35
C HIS A 89 0.00 3.11 5.83
N LEU A 90 -0.39 4.20 5.15
CA LEU A 90 -0.27 4.36 3.71
C LEU A 90 0.67 5.52 3.40
N SER A 91 1.30 5.48 2.23
CA SER A 91 1.95 6.65 1.66
C SER A 91 1.82 6.72 0.15
N PHE A 92 1.99 7.93 -0.37
CA PHE A 92 2.03 8.21 -1.79
C PHE A 92 3.22 9.11 -2.09
N ILE A 93 3.93 8.81 -3.19
CA ILE A 93 5.07 9.59 -3.65
C ILE A 93 4.89 9.95 -5.11
N ALA A 94 5.06 11.24 -5.40
CA ALA A 94 5.11 11.77 -6.76
C ALA A 94 6.34 12.66 -6.93
N GLN A 95 6.90 12.67 -8.15
CA GLN A 95 7.98 13.57 -8.52
C GLN A 95 7.47 14.53 -9.60
N PRO A 96 7.07 15.77 -9.26
CA PRO A 96 6.68 16.75 -10.25
C PRO A 96 7.88 17.20 -11.09
N PRO A 97 7.64 17.61 -12.35
CA PRO A 97 8.68 18.23 -13.16
C PRO A 97 9.08 19.56 -12.52
N ASN A 98 10.37 19.72 -12.21
CA ASN A 98 10.95 20.94 -11.63
C ASN A 98 10.43 21.34 -10.24
N ALA A 99 9.94 20.39 -9.44
CA ALA A 99 9.58 20.64 -8.04
C ALA A 99 10.17 19.57 -7.12
N GLU A 100 10.13 19.81 -5.82
CA GLU A 100 10.50 18.82 -4.83
C GLU A 100 9.57 17.60 -4.87
N GLN A 101 10.10 16.45 -4.44
CA GLN A 101 9.32 15.23 -4.32
C GLN A 101 8.16 15.44 -3.34
N GLN A 102 6.95 15.14 -3.79
CA GLN A 102 5.79 15.11 -2.91
C GLN A 102 5.74 13.78 -2.17
N TYR A 103 5.46 13.85 -0.87
CA TYR A 103 5.29 12.69 0.00
C TYR A 103 4.06 12.90 0.90
N ASP A 104 3.00 12.14 0.65
CA ASP A 104 1.78 12.15 1.47
C ASP A 104 1.72 10.87 2.33
N ARG A 105 1.16 10.96 3.54
CA ARG A 105 1.01 9.84 4.49
C ARG A 105 -0.33 9.88 5.21
N SER A 106 -0.95 8.73 5.46
CA SER A 106 -2.24 8.62 6.16
C SER A 106 -2.21 8.85 7.67
N GLY A 107 -1.03 8.99 8.27
CA GLY A 107 -0.87 8.69 9.70
C GLY A 107 -1.07 7.20 9.99
N GLN A 108 -0.92 6.80 11.26
CA GLN A 108 -1.13 5.41 11.67
C GLN A 108 -2.62 5.09 11.67
N LEU A 109 -3.01 4.01 11.00
CA LEU A 109 -4.36 3.46 11.08
C LEU A 109 -4.54 2.76 12.44
N PRO A 110 -5.76 2.77 13.02
CA PRO A 110 -6.04 2.04 14.26
C PRO A 110 -5.74 0.55 14.11
N LEU A 111 -5.35 -0.12 15.20
CA LEU A 111 -5.23 -1.58 15.19
C LEU A 111 -6.61 -2.22 15.04
N SER A 112 -6.66 -3.39 14.40
CA SER A 112 -7.85 -4.22 14.29
C SER A 112 -7.49 -5.68 14.07
N GLU A 113 -7.93 -6.57 14.95
CA GLU A 113 -7.71 -8.02 14.82
C GLU A 113 -8.66 -8.69 13.81
N THR A 114 -9.58 -7.91 13.23
CA THR A 114 -10.53 -8.35 12.18
C THR A 114 -10.40 -7.42 10.98
N TRP A 115 -10.90 -7.86 9.82
CA TRP A 115 -10.89 -7.03 8.62
C TRP A 115 -11.72 -5.76 8.81
N ARG A 116 -11.07 -4.62 8.66
CA ARG A 116 -11.65 -3.28 8.81
C ARG A 116 -11.40 -2.46 7.56
N GLU A 117 -12.35 -1.61 7.21
CA GLU A 117 -12.17 -0.63 6.14
C GLU A 117 -11.41 0.61 6.62
N ALA A 118 -10.56 1.16 5.75
CA ALA A 118 -9.97 2.47 5.91
C ALA A 118 -10.14 3.29 4.63
N THR A 119 -10.29 4.60 4.82
CA THR A 119 -10.31 5.59 3.75
C THR A 119 -9.22 6.63 4.01
N TRP A 120 -8.49 6.99 2.95
CA TRP A 120 -7.47 8.02 2.97
C TRP A 120 -7.47 8.75 1.63
N SER A 121 -6.87 9.94 1.57
CA SER A 121 -6.73 10.68 0.32
C SER A 121 -5.31 11.21 0.18
N PHE A 122 -4.82 11.23 -1.05
CA PHE A 122 -3.55 11.88 -1.44
C PHE A 122 -3.79 12.82 -2.62
N THR A 123 -2.88 13.76 -2.85
CA THR A 123 -3.02 14.71 -3.97
C THR A 123 -2.04 14.36 -5.09
N ALA A 124 -2.51 14.20 -6.32
CA ALA A 124 -1.64 14.14 -7.49
C ALA A 124 -1.33 15.58 -7.97
N PRO A 125 -0.07 15.98 -8.06
CA PRO A 125 0.30 17.32 -8.50
C PRO A 125 0.15 17.46 -10.02
N ALA A 126 -0.02 18.71 -10.49
CA ALA A 126 -0.07 19.01 -11.92
C ALA A 126 1.21 18.56 -12.64
N GLY A 127 1.05 18.03 -13.85
CA GLY A 127 2.18 17.58 -14.68
C GLY A 127 2.77 16.22 -14.29
N VAL A 128 2.22 15.52 -13.30
CA VAL A 128 2.62 14.14 -12.96
C VAL A 128 1.61 13.13 -13.51
N SER A 129 2.11 12.19 -14.33
CA SER A 129 1.31 11.12 -14.94
C SER A 129 1.45 9.77 -14.22
N THR A 130 2.44 9.64 -13.33
CA THR A 130 2.70 8.42 -12.55
C THR A 130 3.17 8.72 -11.13
N GLY A 131 2.73 7.93 -10.16
CA GLY A 131 3.23 7.97 -8.79
C GLY A 131 3.57 6.57 -8.25
N ARG A 132 3.98 6.53 -6.98
CA ARG A 132 4.20 5.31 -6.22
C ARG A 132 3.25 5.31 -5.04
N PHE A 133 2.49 4.23 -4.89
CA PHE A 133 1.59 4.03 -3.77
C PHE A 133 2.09 2.90 -2.88
N HIS A 134 1.95 3.06 -1.56
CA HIS A 134 2.50 2.15 -0.58
C HIS A 134 1.46 1.76 0.47
N VAL A 135 1.41 0.47 0.79
CA VAL A 135 0.91 -0.02 2.07
C VAL A 135 2.09 -0.44 2.95
N ARG A 136 2.04 -0.15 4.25
CA ARG A 136 3.24 -0.14 5.09
C ARG A 136 3.00 -0.61 6.51
N ASN A 137 4.00 -1.29 7.06
CA ASN A 137 4.05 -1.64 8.48
C ASN A 137 5.34 -1.10 9.10
N SER A 138 5.23 -0.20 10.08
CA SER A 138 6.39 0.32 10.83
C SER A 138 6.51 -0.23 12.26
N GLY A 139 5.83 -1.33 12.58
CA GLY A 139 5.79 -1.92 13.92
C GLY A 139 6.10 -3.41 13.89
N VAL A 140 6.48 -3.96 15.05
CA VAL A 140 6.60 -5.40 15.25
C VAL A 140 5.20 -6.01 15.27
N GLY A 141 4.98 -7.11 14.56
CA GLY A 141 3.66 -7.67 14.29
C GLY A 141 3.29 -7.61 12.82
N THR A 142 2.07 -7.98 12.49
CA THR A 142 1.65 -8.17 11.09
C THR A 142 0.58 -7.17 10.71
N VAL A 143 0.65 -6.66 9.48
CA VAL A 143 -0.48 -6.01 8.82
C VAL A 143 -0.81 -6.77 7.55
N TRP A 144 -2.08 -7.11 7.37
CA TRP A 144 -2.61 -7.55 6.09
C TRP A 144 -3.37 -6.42 5.42
N TYR A 145 -3.21 -6.29 4.11
CA TYR A 145 -3.93 -5.34 3.27
C TYR A 145 -4.60 -6.07 2.11
N ASP A 146 -5.81 -5.63 1.77
CA ASP A 146 -6.63 -6.22 0.72
C ASP A 146 -7.65 -5.22 0.14
N ALA A 147 -8.28 -5.58 -0.96
CA ALA A 147 -9.41 -4.88 -1.58
C ALA A 147 -9.17 -3.37 -1.76
N ILE A 148 -8.02 -3.00 -2.33
CA ILE A 148 -7.67 -1.60 -2.54
C ILE A 148 -8.46 -1.04 -3.71
N ALA A 149 -9.03 0.16 -3.54
CA ALA A 149 -9.55 0.97 -4.63
C ALA A 149 -8.95 2.37 -4.56
N ILE A 150 -8.59 2.90 -5.72
CA ILE A 150 -8.05 4.26 -5.87
C ILE A 150 -8.93 5.00 -6.87
N ILE A 151 -9.62 6.02 -6.38
CA ILE A 151 -10.63 6.77 -7.12
C ILE A 151 -10.04 8.12 -7.53
N PRO A 152 -9.99 8.47 -8.83
CA PRO A 152 -9.49 9.76 -9.29
C PRO A 152 -10.44 10.91 -8.89
N PRO A 153 -9.96 12.17 -8.91
CA PRO A 153 -10.81 13.32 -8.70
C PRO A 153 -11.94 13.38 -9.76
N PRO A 154 -13.02 14.15 -9.53
CA PRO A 154 -14.11 14.34 -10.51
C PRO A 154 -13.63 15.01 -11.80
#